data_AF-A0A4Z2F3E5-F1
#
_entry.id   AF-A0A4Z2F3E5-F1
#
_cell.length_a   1.000
_cell.length_b   1.000
_cell.length_c   1.000
_cell.angle_alpha   90.00
_cell.angle_beta   90.00
_cell.angle_gamma   90.00
#
_symmetry.space_group_name_H-M   'P 1'
#
loop_
_entity.id
_entity.type
_entity.pdbx_description
1 polymer ?
#
loop_
_entity_poly.entity_id
_entity_poly.type
_entity_poly.pdbx_seq_one_letter_code
_entity_poly.pdbx_strand_id
1 'polypeptide(L)'
;MPVICEVPCPKDCALSPWTPWSLCSHTCSGKNTEGIQTRARSILAYNAGEGGLQCPNNSALQEVRNCNDHPCTVYHWQTGLWGQCIEDSSIPATNASAGRPRGDDASCSVGMQTRKVICVRVNVGQVPPKK
;
A
#
# COMPACT_ATOMS: atom_id res chain seq x y z
N MET A 1 2.10 43.08 0.81
CA MET A 1 1.30 42.97 -0.42
C MET A 1 -0.17 42.98 -0.02
N PRO A 2 -1.01 43.90 -0.51
CA PRO A 2 -2.44 43.86 -0.24
C PRO A 2 -3.06 42.63 -0.93
N VAL A 3 -3.88 41.88 -0.19
CA VAL A 3 -4.69 40.78 -0.71
C VAL A 3 -6.02 41.34 -1.19
N ILE A 4 -6.48 40.91 -2.37
CA ILE A 4 -7.80 41.25 -2.89
C ILE A 4 -8.83 40.49 -2.05
N CYS A 5 -9.86 41.19 -1.58
CA CYS A 5 -11.02 40.59 -0.92
C CYS A 5 -12.28 40.87 -1.73
N GLU A 6 -13.21 39.91 -1.72
CA GLU A 6 -14.55 40.12 -2.23
C GLU A 6 -15.49 40.52 -1.10
N VAL A 7 -16.32 41.53 -1.35
CA VAL A 7 -17.37 41.97 -0.44
C VAL A 7 -18.66 41.23 -0.81
N PRO A 8 -19.18 40.34 0.04
CA PRO A 8 -20.40 39.61 -0.27
C PRO A 8 -21.59 40.55 -0.44
N CYS A 9 -22.46 40.26 -1.41
CA CYS A 9 -23.76 40.93 -1.46
C CYS A 9 -24.57 40.60 -0.20
N PRO A 10 -25.41 41.50 0.33
CA PRO A 10 -26.09 41.36 1.63
C PRO A 10 -27.02 40.14 1.81
N LYS A 11 -27.20 39.32 0.77
CA LYS A 11 -28.10 38.16 0.75
C LYS A 11 -27.48 36.90 0.16
N ASP A 12 -26.24 36.97 -0.32
CA ASP A 12 -25.59 35.83 -0.97
C ASP A 12 -24.98 34.89 0.06
N CYS A 13 -24.86 33.62 -0.32
CA CYS A 13 -24.03 32.69 0.43
C CYS A 13 -22.58 33.18 0.45
N ALA A 14 -21.97 33.24 1.63
CA ALA A 14 -20.55 33.50 1.78
C ALA A 14 -19.82 32.22 2.21
N LEU A 15 -18.71 31.90 1.54
CA LEU A 15 -17.87 30.74 1.86
C LEU A 15 -16.53 31.20 2.43
N SER A 16 -15.93 30.37 3.28
CA SER A 16 -14.57 30.59 3.73
C SER A 16 -13.58 30.42 2.57
N PRO A 17 -12.36 30.96 2.68
CA PRO A 17 -11.25 30.47 1.89
C PRO A 17 -11.10 28.96 2.08
N TRP A 18 -10.57 28.29 1.06
CA TRP A 18 -10.14 26.91 1.19
C TRP A 18 -9.03 26.78 2.23
N THR A 19 -9.06 25.70 3.00
CA THR A 19 -7.89 25.29 3.77
C THR A 19 -6.72 25.01 2.82
N PRO A 20 -5.47 25.07 3.31
CA PRO A 20 -4.37 24.39 2.64
C PRO A 20 -4.72 22.93 2.38
N TRP A 21 -4.11 22.37 1.35
CA TRP A 21 -4.21 20.92 1.12
C TRP A 21 -3.60 20.16 2.30
N SER A 22 -4.22 19.04 2.65
CA SER A 22 -3.65 18.09 3.60
C SER A 22 -2.30 17.56 3.10
N LEU A 23 -1.56 16.93 3.99
CA LEU A 23 -0.49 16.04 3.57
C LEU A 23 -1.07 14.92 2.69
N CYS A 24 -0.26 14.42 1.76
CA CYS A 24 -0.63 13.28 0.94
C CYS A 24 -0.79 12.03 1.81
N SER A 25 -1.85 11.25 1.60
CA SER A 25 -2.13 10.01 2.33
C SER A 25 -1.02 8.96 2.18
N HIS A 26 -0.32 8.97 1.04
CA HIS A 26 0.79 8.07 0.75
C HIS A 26 1.96 8.84 0.15
N THR A 27 3.17 8.34 0.37
CA THR A 27 4.39 8.94 -0.19
C THR A 27 4.62 8.59 -1.65
N CYS A 28 3.91 7.59 -2.20
CA CYS A 28 3.99 7.10 -3.57
C CYS A 28 2.60 6.57 -3.99
N SER A 29 2.42 6.27 -5.28
CA SER A 29 1.22 5.65 -5.82
C SER A 29 1.56 4.35 -6.57
N GLY A 30 0.64 3.41 -6.65
CA GLY A 30 0.82 2.09 -7.27
C GLY A 30 -0.51 1.38 -7.45
N LYS A 31 -0.50 0.13 -7.93
CA LYS A 31 -1.75 -0.60 -8.24
C LYS A 31 -2.75 -0.69 -7.08
N ASN A 32 -2.24 -0.75 -5.85
CA ASN A 32 -3.04 -0.93 -4.63
C ASN A 32 -2.88 0.23 -3.65
N THR A 33 -2.31 1.35 -4.08
CA THR A 33 -1.96 2.47 -3.19
C THR A 33 -2.09 3.75 -3.97
N GLU A 34 -2.95 4.67 -3.55
CA GLU A 34 -3.19 5.92 -4.27
C GLU A 34 -2.95 7.09 -3.31
N GLY A 35 -1.99 7.95 -3.66
CA GLY A 35 -1.76 9.17 -2.91
C GLY A 35 -2.89 10.17 -3.14
N ILE A 36 -3.55 10.56 -2.06
CA ILE A 36 -4.68 11.49 -2.07
C ILE A 36 -4.45 12.59 -1.02
N GLN A 37 -4.80 13.82 -1.38
CA GLN A 37 -4.86 14.95 -0.46
C GLN A 37 -6.23 15.61 -0.54
N THR A 38 -6.67 16.18 0.57
CA THR A 38 -7.99 16.80 0.70
C THR A 38 -7.86 18.25 1.17
N ARG A 39 -8.84 19.07 0.81
CA ARG A 39 -9.04 20.40 1.38
C ARG A 39 -10.52 20.65 1.59
N ALA A 40 -10.83 21.54 2.52
CA ALA A 40 -12.20 21.89 2.87
C ALA A 40 -12.39 23.39 2.95
N ARG A 41 -13.65 23.83 2.85
CA ARG A 41 -14.09 25.18 3.19
C ARG A 41 -15.43 25.09 3.90
N SER A 42 -15.85 26.14 4.58
CA SER A 42 -17.14 26.18 5.28
C SER A 42 -18.04 27.29 4.73
N ILE A 43 -19.34 27.17 5.01
CA ILE A 43 -20.31 28.26 4.82
C ILE A 43 -20.15 29.24 5.98
N LEU A 44 -19.83 30.50 5.67
CA LEU A 44 -19.73 31.59 6.64
C LEU A 44 -21.07 32.30 6.82
N ALA A 45 -21.88 32.40 5.77
CA ALA A 45 -23.23 32.95 5.82
C ALA A 45 -24.14 32.23 4.83
N TYR A 46 -25.35 31.86 5.28
CA TYR A 46 -26.39 31.33 4.41
C TYR A 46 -27.14 32.47 3.72
N ASN A 47 -27.68 32.20 2.54
CA ASN A 47 -28.47 33.18 1.80
C ASN A 47 -29.75 33.56 2.56
N ALA A 48 -30.08 34.85 2.55
CA ALA A 48 -31.23 35.40 3.28
C ALA A 48 -32.34 35.84 2.31
N GLY A 49 -33.34 34.98 2.12
CA GLY A 49 -34.55 35.27 1.33
C GLY A 49 -34.43 35.00 -0.18
N GLU A 50 -35.46 35.41 -0.92
CA GLU A 50 -35.49 35.27 -2.38
C GLU A 50 -34.57 36.30 -3.05
N GLY A 51 -33.70 35.82 -3.95
CA GLY A 51 -32.82 36.65 -4.79
C GLY A 51 -31.33 36.61 -4.46
N GLY A 52 -30.91 35.96 -3.37
CA GLY A 52 -29.49 35.72 -3.07
C GLY A 52 -28.96 34.41 -3.68
N LEU A 53 -27.66 34.36 -3.99
CA LEU A 53 -26.98 33.13 -4.43
C LEU A 53 -27.05 32.07 -3.33
N GLN A 54 -27.62 30.90 -3.66
CA GLN A 54 -27.72 29.78 -2.73
C GLN A 54 -26.36 29.17 -2.41
N CYS A 55 -26.22 28.66 -1.19
CA CYS A 55 -25.02 27.92 -0.83
C CYS A 55 -24.91 26.61 -1.62
N PRO A 56 -23.69 26.21 -2.02
CA PRO A 56 -23.50 24.90 -2.62
C PRO A 56 -23.80 23.80 -1.60
N ASN A 57 -24.15 22.61 -2.11
CA ASN A 57 -24.33 21.43 -1.28
C ASN A 57 -23.03 21.06 -0.54
N ASN A 58 -23.17 20.33 0.57
CA ASN A 58 -22.02 19.89 1.39
C ASN A 58 -20.94 19.14 0.60
N SER A 59 -21.29 18.45 -0.49
CA SER A 59 -20.31 17.76 -1.36
C SER A 59 -19.34 18.70 -2.07
N ALA A 60 -19.72 19.97 -2.30
CA ALA A 60 -18.89 20.99 -2.95
C ALA A 60 -18.11 21.87 -1.94
N LEU A 61 -18.19 21.52 -0.65
CA LEU A 61 -17.39 22.11 0.43
C LEU A 61 -16.09 21.34 0.70
N GLN A 62 -15.89 20.20 0.01
CA GLN A 62 -14.68 19.39 0.09
C GLN A 62 -14.14 19.13 -1.31
N GLU A 63 -12.82 19.15 -1.43
CA GLU A 63 -12.13 18.73 -2.65
C GLU A 63 -11.10 17.66 -2.33
N VAL A 64 -10.92 16.78 -3.31
CA VAL A 64 -9.99 15.66 -3.27
C VAL A 64 -9.16 15.71 -4.56
N ARG A 65 -7.85 15.52 -4.45
CA ARG A 65 -6.99 15.36 -5.62
C ARG A 65 -5.88 14.34 -5.37
N ASN A 66 -5.36 13.80 -6.46
CA ASN A 66 -4.19 12.93 -6.43
C ASN A 66 -2.92 13.69 -6.00
N CYS A 67 -1.97 12.94 -5.45
CA CYS A 67 -0.62 13.37 -5.14
C CYS A 67 0.34 12.20 -5.17
N ASN A 68 1.63 12.51 -5.29
CA ASN A 68 2.69 11.51 -5.28
C ASN A 68 2.45 10.40 -6.31
N ASP A 69 2.24 10.78 -7.57
CA ASP A 69 1.92 9.87 -8.68
C ASP A 69 3.10 8.97 -9.10
N HIS A 70 4.25 9.08 -8.43
CA HIS A 70 5.41 8.25 -8.70
C HIS A 70 5.22 6.83 -8.13
N PRO A 71 5.75 5.79 -8.82
CA PRO A 71 5.48 4.40 -8.48
C PRO A 71 6.06 4.00 -7.13
N CYS A 72 5.26 3.29 -6.33
CA CYS A 72 5.74 2.64 -5.11
C CYS A 72 6.76 1.54 -5.42
N THR A 73 7.84 1.51 -4.63
CA THR A 73 8.81 0.42 -4.71
C THR A 73 8.26 -0.81 -3.97
N VAL A 74 7.98 -1.87 -4.73
CA VAL A 74 7.46 -3.14 -4.20
C VAL A 74 8.54 -4.21 -4.29
N TYR A 75 8.64 -5.03 -3.24
CA TYR A 75 9.53 -6.19 -3.19
C TYR A 75 8.71 -7.47 -3.03
N HIS A 76 9.15 -8.55 -3.65
CA HIS A 76 8.60 -9.89 -3.46
C HIS A 76 9.70 -10.94 -3.39
N TRP A 77 9.39 -12.07 -2.75
CA TRP A 77 10.29 -13.22 -2.69
C TRP A 77 10.01 -14.15 -3.84
N GLN A 78 11.05 -14.49 -4.60
CA GLN A 78 10.98 -15.58 -5.58
C GLN A 78 11.73 -16.79 -5.03
N THR A 79 11.08 -17.95 -5.08
CA THR A 79 11.65 -19.22 -4.66
C THR A 79 12.02 -20.03 -5.88
N GLY A 80 13.26 -20.54 -5.91
CA GLY A 80 13.69 -21.54 -6.86
C GLY A 80 13.09 -22.92 -6.56
N LEU A 81 13.42 -23.88 -7.40
CA LEU A 81 13.05 -25.28 -7.19
C LEU A 81 13.71 -25.83 -5.91
N TRP A 82 13.03 -26.80 -5.30
CA TRP A 82 13.61 -27.58 -4.22
C TRP A 82 14.78 -28.42 -4.73
N GLY A 83 15.87 -28.44 -3.97
CA GLY A 83 16.97 -29.36 -4.19
C GLY A 83 16.60 -30.79 -3.81
N GLN A 84 17.55 -31.70 -4.02
CA GLN A 84 17.39 -33.08 -3.57
C GLN A 84 17.23 -33.14 -2.04
N CYS A 85 16.49 -34.13 -1.58
CA CYS A 85 16.34 -34.41 -0.15
C CYS A 85 17.65 -35.04 0.35
N ILE A 86 18.28 -34.41 1.33
CA ILE A 86 19.53 -34.88 1.94
C ILE A 86 19.16 -35.42 3.33
N GLU A 87 19.61 -36.63 3.66
CA GLU A 87 19.36 -37.22 4.97
C GLU A 87 19.96 -36.36 6.08
N ASP A 88 19.16 -36.07 7.11
CA ASP A 88 19.65 -35.31 8.26
C ASP A 88 20.14 -36.27 9.34
N SER A 89 21.44 -36.58 9.30
CA SER A 89 22.14 -37.45 10.26
C SER A 89 22.09 -36.97 11.72
N SER A 90 21.59 -35.76 11.98
CA SER A 90 21.41 -35.20 13.32
C SER A 90 20.06 -35.51 13.96
N ILE A 91 19.09 -36.04 13.19
CA ILE A 91 17.79 -36.45 13.71
C ILE A 91 17.86 -37.95 14.07
N PRO A 92 17.64 -38.34 15.35
CA PRO A 92 17.62 -39.75 15.73
C PRO A 92 16.59 -40.51 14.90
N ALA A 93 16.95 -41.69 14.41
CA ALA A 93 16.11 -42.58 13.61
C ALA A 93 14.88 -43.16 14.36
N THR A 94 14.39 -42.51 15.42
CA THR A 94 13.23 -42.97 16.20
C THR A 94 11.92 -42.90 15.42
N ASN A 95 11.87 -42.14 14.31
CA ASN A 95 10.72 -42.08 13.40
C ASN A 95 11.02 -42.72 12.02
N ALA A 96 12.08 -43.53 11.89
CA ALA A 96 12.32 -44.31 10.69
C ALA A 96 11.25 -45.41 10.57
N SER A 97 10.48 -45.39 9.49
CA SER A 97 9.50 -46.45 9.22
C SER A 97 10.26 -47.68 8.70
N ALA A 98 10.52 -48.64 9.57
CA ALA A 98 11.10 -49.93 9.17
C ALA A 98 10.05 -50.72 8.37
N GLY A 99 10.16 -50.69 7.03
CA GLY A 99 9.47 -51.65 6.19
C GLY A 99 9.96 -53.07 6.48
N ARG A 100 9.06 -54.04 6.67
CA ARG A 100 9.44 -55.45 6.88
C ARG A 100 10.17 -56.02 5.64
N PRO A 101 11.24 -56.81 5.80
CA PRO A 101 12.14 -57.12 4.71
C PRO A 101 11.67 -58.33 3.87
N ARG A 102 11.77 -58.21 2.55
CA ARG A 102 12.30 -59.29 1.71
C ARG A 102 13.48 -58.73 0.93
N GLY A 103 14.66 -58.84 1.52
CA GLY A 103 15.93 -58.86 0.81
C GLY A 103 16.38 -57.58 0.12
N ASP A 104 16.29 -56.42 0.78
CA ASP A 104 17.26 -55.33 0.65
C ASP A 104 17.06 -54.34 1.81
N ASP A 105 18.11 -53.99 2.55
CA ASP A 105 18.06 -53.23 3.80
C ASP A 105 17.92 -51.72 3.55
N ALA A 106 16.74 -51.29 3.07
CA ALA A 106 16.44 -49.88 2.81
C ALA A 106 15.67 -49.25 3.98
N SER A 107 16.39 -48.72 4.97
CA SER A 107 15.79 -47.87 6.01
C SER A 107 15.50 -46.47 5.45
N CYS A 108 14.26 -45.99 5.58
CA CYS A 108 13.87 -44.65 5.13
C CYS A 108 14.04 -43.65 6.30
N SER A 109 15.00 -42.73 6.18
CA SER A 109 15.26 -41.68 7.17
C SER A 109 14.53 -40.36 6.82
N VAL A 110 14.47 -39.41 7.77
CA VAL A 110 13.97 -38.05 7.52
C VAL A 110 15.09 -37.22 6.90
N GLY A 111 14.78 -36.50 5.81
CA GLY A 111 15.75 -35.64 5.14
C GLY A 111 15.32 -34.17 5.10
N MET A 112 16.30 -33.28 4.90
CA MET A 112 16.13 -31.85 4.71
C MET A 112 16.30 -31.48 3.24
N GLN A 113 15.42 -30.63 2.73
CA GLN A 113 15.58 -29.98 1.42
C GLN A 113 15.89 -28.50 1.59
N THR A 114 16.73 -27.96 0.71
CA THR A 114 17.00 -26.52 0.64
C THR A 114 16.57 -25.98 -0.72
N ARG A 115 16.22 -24.70 -0.78
CA ARG A 115 15.90 -23.99 -2.03
C ARG A 115 16.43 -22.58 -2.00
N LYS A 116 16.75 -22.04 -3.17
CA LYS A 116 17.18 -20.65 -3.32
C LYS A 116 15.98 -19.72 -3.12
N VAL A 117 16.14 -18.71 -2.27
CA VAL A 117 15.16 -17.64 -2.09
C VAL A 117 15.83 -16.31 -2.45
N ILE A 118 15.23 -15.56 -3.38
CA ILE A 118 15.76 -14.26 -3.82
C ILE A 118 14.74 -13.15 -3.59
N CYS A 119 15.21 -12.00 -3.09
CA CYS A 119 14.41 -10.78 -3.06
C CYS A 119 14.45 -10.14 -4.44
N VAL A 120 13.28 -9.76 -4.97
CA VAL A 120 13.15 -9.12 -6.27
C VAL A 120 12.40 -7.81 -6.08
N ARG A 121 12.95 -6.74 -6.65
CA ARG A 121 12.30 -5.44 -6.74
C ARG A 121 11.48 -5.38 -8.03
N VAL A 122 10.19 -5.09 -7.90
CA VAL A 122 9.26 -4.98 -9.04
C VAL A 122 9.80 -3.94 -10.03
N ASN A 123 9.75 -4.27 -11.33
CA ASN A 123 10.26 -3.48 -12.46
C ASN A 123 11.79 -3.22 -12.49
N VAL A 124 12.57 -3.82 -11.57
CA VAL A 124 14.04 -3.66 -11.54
C VAL A 124 14.75 -5.02 -11.63
N GLY A 125 14.28 -6.03 -10.87
CA GLY A 125 14.85 -7.38 -10.87
C GLY A 125 15.47 -7.78 -9.53
N GLN A 126 16.40 -8.74 -9.57
CA GLN A 126 16.98 -9.33 -8.36
C GLN A 126 17.78 -8.31 -7.54
N VAL A 127 17.50 -8.26 -6.24
CA VAL A 127 18.26 -7.44 -5.29
C VAL A 127 19.53 -8.20 -4.87
N PRO A 128 20.73 -7.60 -5.02
CA PRO A 128 21.96 -8.23 -4.57
C PRO A 128 21.97 -8.43 -3.03
N PRO A 129 22.54 -9.53 -2.53
CA PRO A 129 22.75 -9.69 -1.09
C PRO A 129 23.71 -8.62 -0.57
N LYS A 130 23.45 -8.10 0.64
CA LYS A 130 24.39 -7.19 1.30
C LYS A 130 25.68 -7.95 1.62
N LYS A 131 26.83 -7.33 1.31
CA LYS A 131 28.16 -7.81 1.71
C LYS A 131 28.37 -7.63 3.20
#